data_AF-A0A1V6M0M2-F1
#
_entry.id   AF-A0A1V6M0M2-F1
#
_cell.length_a   1.000
_cell.length_b   1.000
_cell.length_c   1.000
_cell.angle_alpha   90.00
_cell.angle_beta   90.00
_cell.angle_gamma   90.00
#
_symmetry.space_group_name_H-M   'P 1'
#
loop_
_entity.id
_entity.type
_entity.pdbx_description
1 polymer ?
#
loop_
_entity_poly.entity_id
_entity_poly.type
_entity_poly.pdbx_seq_one_letter_code
_entity_poly.pdbx_strand_id
1 'polypeptide(L)'
;MKNKIFVWVWVLCSLSFPAFGQSYEYEAPEIRLKTGLPTIFTVESVRQITGNDEESVLNIGINVKKGKVESVSRDGGIWIVTIRTSSKEASTYLIKDSQFKIMGEESKKVMVNAIHWKDGN
;
A
#
# COMPACT_ATOMS: atom_id res chain seq x y z
N MET A 1 63.33 2.60 -29.33
CA MET A 1 62.09 2.56 -30.13
C MET A 1 61.09 1.68 -29.40
N LYS A 2 60.04 2.29 -28.84
CA LYS A 2 59.02 1.66 -27.98
C LYS A 2 57.64 1.87 -28.60
N ASN A 3 56.77 0.90 -28.35
CA ASN A 3 55.31 0.92 -28.35
C ASN A 3 54.56 0.15 -29.46
N LYS A 4 54.07 -0.98 -28.96
CA LYS A 4 52.98 -1.85 -29.39
C LYS A 4 51.75 -1.01 -29.81
N ILE A 5 51.28 -1.21 -31.03
CA ILE A 5 49.98 -0.73 -31.49
C ILE A 5 49.00 -1.89 -31.26
N PHE A 6 48.15 -1.75 -30.24
CA PHE A 6 47.16 -2.74 -29.85
C PHE A 6 45.76 -2.11 -30.02
N VAL A 7 45.09 -2.54 -31.10
CA VAL A 7 43.67 -2.91 -31.19
C VAL A 7 42.66 -2.06 -30.39
N TRP A 8 41.97 -1.11 -31.03
CA TRP A 8 40.69 -0.55 -30.51
C TRP A 8 39.79 -0.04 -31.65
N VAL A 9 39.35 -0.91 -32.57
CA VAL A 9 38.38 -0.54 -33.65
C VAL A 9 37.06 -1.33 -33.58
N TRP A 10 36.82 -2.14 -32.54
CA TRP A 10 35.62 -3.00 -32.49
C TRP A 10 34.88 -3.01 -31.13
N VAL A 11 34.77 -1.85 -30.48
CA VAL A 11 33.97 -1.71 -29.22
C VAL A 11 33.03 -0.50 -29.28
N LEU A 12 32.42 -0.21 -30.43
CA LEU A 12 31.56 0.98 -30.57
C LEU A 12 30.16 0.76 -31.18
N CYS A 13 29.69 -0.48 -31.39
CA CYS A 13 28.40 -0.69 -32.07
C CYS A 13 27.44 -1.73 -31.42
N SER A 14 27.55 -2.04 -30.13
CA SER A 14 26.67 -3.07 -29.53
C SER A 14 26.11 -2.79 -28.13
N LEU A 15 26.05 -1.53 -27.70
CA LEU A 15 25.24 -1.15 -26.54
C LEU A 15 24.05 -0.29 -26.97
N SER A 16 23.15 -0.90 -27.73
CA SER A 16 21.78 -0.40 -27.90
C SER A 16 21.02 -0.67 -26.59
N PHE A 17 21.14 0.23 -25.62
CA PHE A 17 20.21 0.24 -24.49
C PHE A 17 18.84 0.68 -25.02
N PRO A 18 17.76 -0.10 -24.84
CA PRO A 18 16.43 0.47 -24.97
C PRO A 18 16.25 1.46 -23.82
N ALA A 19 16.40 2.75 -24.11
CA ALA A 19 15.91 3.81 -23.24
C ALA A 19 14.38 3.82 -23.32
N PHE A 20 13.76 2.83 -22.67
CA PHE A 20 12.33 2.80 -22.39
C PHE A 20 12.15 2.75 -20.88
N GLY A 21 11.41 3.74 -20.39
CA GLY A 21 11.08 3.89 -18.99
C GLY A 21 11.66 5.18 -18.43
N GLN A 22 11.06 6.31 -18.79
CA GLN A 22 10.87 7.33 -17.76
C GLN A 22 9.97 6.70 -16.69
N SER A 23 10.55 5.92 -15.77
CA SER A 23 9.93 5.74 -14.47
C SER A 23 10.04 7.10 -13.81
N TYR A 24 9.02 7.94 -14.01
CA TYR A 24 8.71 8.95 -13.02
C TYR A 24 8.36 8.18 -11.76
N GLU A 25 9.38 7.86 -10.98
CA GLU A 25 9.24 7.58 -9.57
C GLU A 25 8.85 8.92 -8.95
N TYR A 26 7.57 9.26 -9.12
CA TYR A 26 6.92 10.24 -8.29
C TYR A 26 6.96 9.57 -6.91
N GLU A 27 7.93 9.95 -6.08
CA GLU A 27 7.86 9.71 -4.64
C GLU A 27 6.59 10.40 -4.16
N ALA A 28 5.45 9.74 -4.34
CA ALA A 28 4.22 10.15 -3.74
C ALA A 28 4.49 10.15 -2.24
N PRO A 29 4.25 11.27 -1.53
CA PRO A 29 4.50 11.33 -0.10
C PRO A 29 3.80 10.14 0.55
N GLU A 30 4.60 9.28 1.20
CA GLU A 30 4.11 8.04 1.80
C GLU A 30 3.20 8.42 2.97
N ILE A 31 1.88 8.44 2.73
CA ILE A 31 0.89 8.77 3.77
C ILE A 31 0.93 7.66 4.81
N ARG A 32 1.33 8.03 6.02
CA ARG A 32 1.32 7.12 7.16
C ARG A 32 0.05 7.29 7.96
N LEU A 33 -0.59 6.17 8.29
CA LEU A 33 -1.78 6.16 9.12
C LEU A 33 -1.44 5.73 10.55
N LYS A 34 -1.80 6.57 11.51
CA LYS A 34 -1.99 6.15 12.89
C LYS A 34 -3.35 5.47 12.95
N THR A 35 -3.36 4.15 13.18
CA THR A 35 -4.60 3.38 13.20
C THR A 35 -4.88 2.74 14.55
N GLY A 36 -6.15 2.73 14.95
CA GLY A 36 -6.65 1.96 16.09
C GLY A 36 -7.14 0.56 15.70
N LEU A 37 -6.56 -0.04 14.66
CA LEU A 37 -6.98 -1.34 14.16
C LEU A 37 -6.69 -2.46 15.17
N PRO A 38 -7.52 -3.53 15.21
CA PRO A 38 -7.19 -4.76 15.90
C PRO A 38 -5.81 -5.29 15.49
N THR A 39 -5.08 -5.89 16.44
CA THR A 39 -3.67 -6.30 16.26
C THR A 39 -3.44 -7.38 15.21
N ILE A 40 -4.51 -8.06 14.79
CA ILE A 40 -4.50 -9.04 13.68
C ILE A 40 -4.37 -8.38 12.31
N PHE A 41 -4.56 -7.06 12.21
CA PHE A 41 -4.43 -6.31 10.97
C PHE A 41 -3.14 -5.49 10.94
N THR A 42 -2.59 -5.31 9.75
CA THR A 42 -1.48 -4.41 9.48
C THR A 42 -1.80 -3.61 8.23
N VAL A 43 -1.66 -2.28 8.29
CA VAL A 43 -1.74 -1.45 7.08
C VAL A 43 -0.46 -1.67 6.28
N GLU A 44 -0.59 -2.15 5.04
CA GLU A 44 0.53 -2.34 4.11
C GLU A 44 0.71 -1.13 3.19
N SER A 45 -0.38 -0.47 2.79
CA SER A 45 -0.30 0.66 1.87
C SER A 45 -1.46 1.63 2.07
N VAL A 46 -1.21 2.89 1.72
CA VAL A 46 -2.21 3.95 1.78
C VAL A 46 -2.03 4.80 0.56
N ARG A 47 -3.12 5.02 -0.17
CA ARG A 47 -3.16 5.90 -1.34
C ARG A 47 -4.28 6.90 -1.16
N GLN A 48 -3.96 8.18 -1.13
CA GLN A 48 -4.95 9.23 -1.19
C GLN A 48 -5.47 9.37 -2.61
N ILE A 49 -6.80 9.38 -2.74
CA ILE A 49 -7.49 9.58 -4.02
C ILE A 49 -7.80 11.06 -4.19
N THR A 50 -8.32 11.69 -3.15
CA THR A 50 -8.57 13.13 -3.08
C THR A 50 -8.32 13.63 -1.65
N GLY A 51 -7.98 14.91 -1.52
CA GLY A 51 -7.87 15.57 -0.23
C GLY A 51 -7.82 17.08 -0.38
N ASN A 52 -8.29 17.77 0.65
CA ASN A 52 -8.15 19.22 0.86
C ASN A 52 -7.62 19.44 2.29
N ASP A 53 -7.79 20.62 2.89
CA ASP A 53 -7.29 20.88 4.24
C ASP A 53 -8.15 20.23 5.34
N GLU A 54 -9.42 19.90 5.06
CA GLU A 54 -10.39 19.41 6.04
C GLU A 54 -10.61 17.89 5.97
N GLU A 55 -10.57 17.33 4.77
CA GLU A 55 -10.95 15.94 4.50
C GLU A 55 -9.96 15.23 3.56
N SER A 56 -9.86 13.91 3.70
CA SER A 56 -9.10 13.07 2.77
C SER A 56 -9.77 11.73 2.53
N VAL A 57 -9.83 11.35 1.26
CA VAL A 57 -10.40 10.10 0.78
C VAL A 57 -9.27 9.14 0.44
N LEU A 58 -9.25 7.97 1.10
CA LEU A 58 -8.14 7.03 1.04
C LEU A 58 -8.57 5.67 0.49
N ASN A 59 -7.68 5.05 -0.27
CA ASN A 59 -7.63 3.60 -0.47
C ASN A 59 -6.56 3.02 0.45
N ILE A 60 -6.87 1.93 1.14
CA ILE A 60 -5.99 1.33 2.14
C ILE A 60 -5.75 -0.15 1.78
N GLY A 61 -4.50 -0.59 1.79
CA GLY A 61 -4.13 -2.00 1.78
C GLY A 61 -3.99 -2.52 3.22
N ILE A 62 -4.75 -3.54 3.57
CA ILE A 62 -4.66 -4.21 4.88
C ILE A 62 -4.27 -5.67 4.69
N ASN A 63 -3.25 -6.08 5.40
CA ASN A 63 -2.84 -7.47 5.52
C ASN A 63 -3.31 -8.06 6.85
N VAL A 64 -3.91 -9.24 6.77
CA VAL A 64 -4.26 -10.04 7.93
C VAL A 64 -3.01 -10.80 8.37
N LYS A 65 -2.59 -10.68 9.63
CA LYS A 65 -1.36 -11.33 10.10
C LYS A 65 -1.46 -12.85 10.15
N LYS A 66 -2.68 -13.38 10.39
CA LYS A 66 -2.95 -14.82 10.46
C LYS A 66 -4.38 -15.10 10.04
N GLY A 67 -4.56 -16.07 9.16
CA GLY A 67 -5.86 -16.52 8.70
C GLY A 67 -6.34 -15.79 7.45
N LYS A 68 -7.55 -16.15 7.03
CA LYS A 68 -8.14 -15.76 5.75
C LYS A 68 -9.32 -14.83 5.94
N VAL A 69 -9.48 -13.85 5.05
CA VAL A 69 -10.70 -13.06 4.96
C VAL A 69 -11.81 -13.92 4.38
N GLU A 70 -12.83 -14.20 5.20
CA GLU A 70 -13.99 -14.99 4.80
C GLU A 70 -15.10 -14.11 4.22
N SER A 71 -15.32 -12.93 4.82
CA SER A 71 -16.31 -11.98 4.33
C SER A 71 -15.94 -10.55 4.71
N VAL A 72 -16.36 -9.62 3.85
CA VAL A 72 -16.27 -8.18 4.06
C VAL A 72 -17.61 -7.58 3.68
N SER A 73 -18.19 -6.79 4.58
CA SER A 73 -19.32 -5.93 4.28
C SER A 73 -19.11 -4.53 4.83
N ARG A 74 -19.92 -3.58 4.37
CA ARG A 74 -19.89 -2.19 4.82
C ARG A 74 -21.30 -1.75 5.17
N ASP A 75 -21.47 -1.24 6.38
CA ASP A 75 -22.73 -0.70 6.86
C ASP A 75 -22.46 0.59 7.65
N GLY A 76 -23.12 1.69 7.28
CA GLY A 76 -23.03 2.97 8.01
C GLY A 76 -21.62 3.52 8.23
N GLY A 77 -20.66 3.29 7.32
CA GLY A 77 -19.26 3.70 7.51
C GLY A 77 -18.43 2.79 8.44
N ILE A 78 -18.97 1.62 8.76
CA ILE A 78 -18.31 0.54 9.50
C ILE A 78 -18.04 -0.60 8.53
N TRP A 79 -16.78 -1.02 8.46
CA TRP A 79 -16.35 -2.23 7.79
C TRP A 79 -16.53 -3.41 8.75
N ILE A 80 -17.27 -4.40 8.33
CA ILE A 80 -17.52 -5.63 9.08
C ILE A 80 -16.75 -6.73 8.37
N VAL A 81 -15.75 -7.29 9.04
CA VAL A 81 -14.78 -8.20 8.41
C VAL A 81 -14.70 -9.47 9.24
N THR A 82 -14.97 -10.61 8.62
CA THR A 82 -14.83 -11.91 9.28
C THR A 82 -13.54 -12.57 8.84
N ILE A 83 -12.68 -12.89 9.81
CA ILE A 83 -11.42 -13.59 9.61
C ILE A 83 -11.54 -15.01 10.14
N ARG A 84 -11.21 -15.98 9.30
CA ARG A 84 -11.15 -17.39 9.65
C ARG A 84 -9.69 -17.80 9.88
N THR A 85 -9.36 -18.15 11.12
CA THR A 85 -8.01 -18.58 11.51
C THR A 85 -7.83 -20.10 11.42
N SER A 86 -8.92 -20.86 11.45
CA SER A 86 -8.94 -22.31 11.26
C SER A 86 -10.30 -22.80 10.75
N SER A 87 -10.45 -24.10 10.47
CA SER A 87 -11.73 -24.65 10.02
C SER A 87 -12.88 -24.48 11.03
N LYS A 88 -12.56 -24.30 12.32
CA LYS A 88 -13.54 -24.18 13.41
C LYS A 88 -13.57 -22.81 14.09
N GLU A 89 -12.68 -21.89 13.71
CA GLU A 89 -12.50 -20.62 14.40
C GLU A 89 -12.58 -19.46 13.41
N ALA A 90 -13.56 -18.59 13.65
CA ALA A 90 -13.75 -17.34 12.93
C ALA A 90 -14.05 -16.22 13.92
N SER A 91 -13.60 -15.02 13.60
CA SER A 91 -13.81 -13.82 14.41
C SER A 91 -14.23 -12.66 13.50
N THR A 92 -15.23 -11.91 13.93
CA THR A 92 -15.71 -10.72 13.21
C THR A 92 -15.19 -9.46 13.88
N TYR A 93 -14.64 -8.57 13.07
CA TYR A 93 -14.07 -7.30 13.47
C TYR A 93 -14.88 -6.15 12.87
N LEU A 94 -15.05 -5.09 13.66
CA LEU A 94 -15.70 -3.86 13.24
C LEU A 94 -14.66 -2.76 13.15
N ILE A 95 -14.50 -2.19 11.96
CA ILE A 95 -13.52 -1.15 11.68
C ILE A 95 -14.24 0.10 11.19
N LYS A 96 -14.10 1.21 11.91
CA LYS A 96 -14.67 2.50 11.54
C LYS A 96 -13.64 3.33 10.79
N ASP A 97 -14.08 4.10 9.81
CA ASP A 97 -13.22 5.05 9.10
C ASP A 97 -12.50 6.01 10.07
N SER A 98 -13.14 6.39 11.18
CA SER A 98 -12.58 7.27 12.21
C SER A 98 -11.39 6.69 12.98
N GLN A 99 -11.14 5.38 12.89
CA GLN A 99 -9.95 4.74 13.46
C GLN A 99 -8.69 5.03 12.65
N PHE A 100 -8.81 5.51 11.41
CA PHE A 100 -7.70 5.90 10.57
C PHE A 100 -7.43 7.40 10.73
N LYS A 101 -6.19 7.75 11.08
CA LYS A 101 -5.72 9.14 11.18
C LYS A 101 -4.44 9.30 10.38
N ILE A 102 -4.37 10.36 9.56
CA ILE A 102 -3.13 10.71 8.86
C ILE A 102 -2.17 11.30 9.88
N MET A 103 -0.96 10.74 9.96
CA MET A 103 0.06 11.24 10.88
C MET A 103 0.47 12.67 10.51
N GLY A 104 0.46 13.58 11.47
CA GLY A 104 0.72 15.01 11.24
C GLY A 104 -0.50 15.82 10.76
N GLU A 105 -1.61 15.16 10.45
CA GLU A 105 -2.89 15.78 10.05
C GLU A 105 -4.06 15.15 10.83
N GLU A 106 -3.91 14.93 12.14
CA GLU A 106 -4.88 14.15 12.93
C GLU A 106 -6.26 14.80 13.08
N SER A 107 -6.34 16.13 12.93
CA SER A 107 -7.58 16.91 12.91
C SER A 107 -8.39 16.69 11.63
N LYS A 108 -7.75 16.22 10.56
CA LYS A 108 -8.39 15.97 9.27
C LYS A 108 -9.37 14.81 9.35
N LYS A 109 -10.50 14.94 8.68
CA LYS A 109 -11.46 13.86 8.54
C LYS A 109 -10.97 12.87 7.48
N VAL A 110 -10.87 11.60 7.87
CA VAL A 110 -10.49 10.51 6.96
C VAL A 110 -11.76 9.79 6.52
N MET A 111 -11.90 9.60 5.22
CA MET A 111 -12.94 8.79 4.59
C MET A 111 -12.28 7.65 3.84
N VAL A 112 -12.70 6.41 4.09
CA VAL A 112 -12.14 5.25 3.41
C VAL A 112 -12.99 4.93 2.21
N ASN A 113 -12.45 5.07 1.01
CA ASN A 113 -13.13 4.70 -0.22
C ASN A 113 -13.13 3.18 -0.39
N ALA A 114 -11.95 2.56 -0.31
CA ALA A 114 -11.78 1.12 -0.44
C ALA A 114 -10.71 0.57 0.50
N ILE A 115 -10.92 -0.68 0.94
CA ILE A 115 -9.89 -1.48 1.60
C ILE A 115 -9.57 -2.69 0.74
N HIS A 116 -8.32 -2.83 0.35
CA HIS A 116 -7.78 -4.00 -0.32
C HIS A 116 -7.23 -4.97 0.72
N TRP A 117 -7.81 -6.16 0.79
CA TRP A 117 -7.45 -7.16 1.79
C TRP A 117 -6.47 -8.18 1.24
N LYS A 118 -5.51 -8.56 2.07
CA LYS A 118 -4.56 -9.62 1.81
C LYS A 118 -4.61 -10.64 2.95
N ASP A 119 -4.73 -11.91 2.58
CA ASP A 119 -4.77 -13.01 3.54
C ASP A 119 -3.41 -13.20 4.22
N GLY A 120 -3.44 -13.64 5.47
CA GLY A 120 -2.26 -14.01 6.23
C GLY A 120 -1.89 -15.47 6.02
N ASN A 121 -0.61 -15.73 5.80
CA ASN A 121 -0.05 -17.08 5.82
C ASN A 121 -0.08 -17.70 7.22
#